data_AF-A0A0C2FDA7-F1
#
_entry.id   AF-A0A0C2FDA7-F1
#
_cell.length_a   1.000
_cell.length_b   1.000
_cell.length_c   1.000
_cell.angle_alpha   90.00
_cell.angle_beta   90.00
_cell.angle_gamma   90.00
#
_symmetry.space_group_name_H-M   'P 1'
#
loop_
_entity.id
_entity.type
_entity.pdbx_description
1 polymer ?
#
loop_
_entity_poly.entity_id
_entity_poly.type
_entity_poly.pdbx_seq_one_letter_code
_entity_poly.pdbx_strand_id
1 'polypeptide(L)'
;MDALGTDADDNSDNWILEPQSLIIRATNGKSKKHRKEKIRLTTTVAPDALTGFYARYAETCKAGMTLLRPRDKSKKKAKAKKKKSTTTTPGP
;
A
#
# COMPACT_ATOMS: atom_id res chain seq x y z
N MET A 1 50.67 -27.52 17.39
CA MET A 1 50.31 -26.08 17.46
C MET A 1 49.23 -25.87 16.42
N ASP A 2 48.04 -26.32 16.77
CA ASP A 2 46.93 -26.47 15.84
C ASP A 2 46.02 -25.27 16.07
N ALA A 3 46.21 -24.24 15.24
CA ALA A 3 45.32 -23.08 15.20
C ALA A 3 44.02 -23.55 14.55
N LEU A 4 43.03 -23.87 15.38
CA LEU A 4 41.64 -24.01 14.95
C LEU A 4 41.21 -22.68 14.33
N GLY A 5 40.86 -22.75 13.04
CA GLY A 5 40.28 -21.65 12.32
C GLY A 5 38.99 -21.21 12.97
N THR A 6 38.84 -19.90 13.14
CA THR A 6 37.54 -19.27 13.31
C THR A 6 37.16 -18.75 11.94
N ASP A 7 36.64 -19.64 11.09
CA ASP A 7 35.82 -19.25 9.95
C ASP A 7 34.54 -18.60 10.49
N ALA A 8 34.60 -17.29 10.68
CA ALA A 8 33.46 -16.45 10.99
C ALA A 8 32.59 -16.27 9.75
N ASP A 9 31.93 -17.35 9.32
CA ASP A 9 30.83 -17.31 8.37
C ASP A 9 29.63 -17.96 9.04
N ASP A 10 28.67 -17.15 9.49
CA ASP A 10 27.24 -17.33 9.19
C ASP A 10 26.38 -16.34 10.00
N ASN A 11 26.27 -15.09 9.54
CA ASN A 11 25.13 -14.23 9.88
C ASN A 11 24.24 -14.08 8.64
N SER A 12 24.07 -15.18 7.91
CA SER A 12 23.23 -15.24 6.72
C SER A 12 21.79 -15.58 7.04
N ASP A 13 21.51 -16.05 8.27
CA ASP A 13 20.22 -16.64 8.69
C ASP A 13 19.41 -15.79 9.69
N ASN A 14 19.86 -14.57 10.03
CA ASN A 14 19.06 -13.64 10.86
C ASN A 14 18.01 -12.83 10.07
N TRP A 15 17.95 -12.99 8.74
CA TRP A 15 17.03 -12.28 7.84
C TRP A 15 15.54 -12.63 8.03
N ILE A 16 15.24 -13.75 8.70
CA ILE A 16 13.86 -14.21 8.95
C ILE A 16 13.42 -13.93 10.40
N LEU A 17 14.35 -13.81 11.35
CA LEU A 17 14.02 -13.73 12.78
C LEU A 17 13.67 -12.31 13.24
N GLU A 18 14.25 -11.29 12.62
CA GLU A 18 14.00 -9.90 13.01
C GLU A 18 13.21 -9.13 11.94
N PRO A 19 12.20 -8.34 12.35
CA PRO A 19 11.43 -7.55 11.42
C PRO A 19 12.31 -6.50 10.74
N GLN A 20 12.42 -6.59 9.42
CA GLN A 20 13.32 -5.76 8.63
C GLN A 20 12.69 -4.40 8.28
N SER A 21 13.56 -3.42 8.08
CA SER A 21 13.15 -2.12 7.55
C SER A 21 12.76 -2.21 6.06
N LEU A 22 11.76 -1.43 5.65
CA LEU A 22 11.23 -1.43 4.28
C LEU A 22 11.63 -0.16 3.54
N ILE A 23 12.06 -0.30 2.28
CA ILE A 23 12.36 0.84 1.41
C ILE A 23 11.13 1.13 0.53
N ILE A 24 10.53 2.30 0.73
CA ILE A 24 9.36 2.76 -0.02
C ILE A 24 9.81 3.79 -1.06
N ARG A 25 9.38 3.59 -2.32
CA ARG A 25 9.77 4.42 -3.46
C ARG A 25 8.55 4.97 -4.17
N ALA A 26 8.51 6.28 -4.34
CA ALA A 26 7.50 6.97 -5.14
C ALA A 26 8.16 7.71 -6.31
N THR A 27 7.56 7.64 -7.49
CA THR A 27 8.03 8.37 -8.66
C THR A 27 6.88 9.01 -9.41
N ASN A 28 7.11 10.15 -10.04
CA ASN A 28 6.11 10.87 -10.84
C ASN A 28 5.79 10.24 -12.21
N GLY A 29 6.07 8.94 -12.39
CA GLY A 29 5.75 8.20 -13.62
C GLY A 29 6.61 8.52 -14.85
N LYS A 30 7.52 9.52 -14.79
CA LYS A 30 8.35 9.88 -15.94
C LYS A 30 9.30 8.74 -16.35
N SER A 31 9.41 8.52 -17.66
CA SER A 31 10.22 7.45 -18.25
C SER A 31 11.72 7.74 -18.14
N LYS A 32 12.55 6.75 -18.50
CA LYS A 32 14.02 6.90 -18.50
C LYS A 32 14.50 8.02 -19.44
N LYS A 33 13.72 8.32 -20.50
CA LYS A 33 14.00 9.38 -21.49
C LYS A 33 13.94 10.79 -20.86
N HIS A 34 13.08 10.99 -19.87
CA HIS A 34 12.90 12.27 -19.18
C HIS A 34 13.52 12.25 -17.77
N ARG A 35 14.75 11.75 -17.65
CA ARG A 35 15.41 11.56 -16.34
C ARG A 35 15.62 12.87 -15.59
N LYS A 36 15.87 13.98 -16.30
CA LYS A 36 16.09 15.32 -15.72
C LYS A 36 14.87 15.83 -14.93
N GLU A 37 13.67 15.43 -15.34
CA GLU A 37 12.43 15.88 -14.69
C GLU A 37 11.80 14.78 -13.83
N LYS A 38 12.43 13.59 -13.77
CA LYS A 38 11.93 12.44 -13.04
C LYS A 38 12.20 12.65 -11.56
N ILE A 39 11.14 12.87 -10.80
CA ILE A 39 11.21 13.00 -9.34
C ILE A 39 11.12 11.60 -8.74
N ARG A 40 12.08 11.27 -7.86
CA ARG A 40 12.12 10.02 -7.10
C ARG A 40 12.22 10.36 -5.62
N LEU A 41 11.25 9.90 -4.85
CA LEU A 41 11.26 9.96 -3.40
C LEU A 41 11.54 8.55 -2.90
N THR A 42 12.51 8.41 -2.02
CA THR A 42 12.87 7.15 -1.38
C THR A 42 12.91 7.38 0.12
N THR A 43 12.27 6.51 0.88
CA THR A 43 12.30 6.54 2.35
C THR A 43 12.50 5.12 2.86
N THR A 44 13.20 5.00 3.99
CA THR A 44 13.36 3.73 4.71
C THR A 44 12.48 3.81 5.95
N VAL A 45 11.62 2.81 6.14
CA VAL A 45 10.62 2.76 7.23
C VAL A 45 10.93 1.56 8.11
N ALA A 46 11.10 1.83 9.41
CA ALA A 46 11.26 0.80 10.43
C ALA A 46 9.92 0.04 10.64
N PRO A 47 9.96 -1.24 11.06
CA PRO A 47 8.77 -2.08 11.15
C PRO A 47 7.73 -1.56 12.16
N ASP A 48 8.17 -0.93 13.25
CA ASP A 48 7.35 -0.30 14.29
C ASP A 48 6.55 0.91 13.77
N ALA A 49 7.16 1.71 12.90
CA ALA A 49 6.58 2.92 12.33
C ALA A 49 5.70 2.66 11.09
N LEU A 50 5.61 1.41 10.62
CA LEU A 50 4.97 1.07 9.35
C LEU A 50 3.48 1.43 9.32
N THR A 51 2.77 1.11 10.40
CA THR A 51 1.34 1.41 10.54
C THR A 51 1.07 2.91 10.52
N GLY A 52 1.88 3.70 11.25
CA GLY A 52 1.78 5.15 11.28
C GLY A 52 2.15 5.82 9.95
N PHE A 53 3.10 5.25 9.21
CA PHE A 53 3.44 5.69 7.86
C PHE A 53 2.24 5.52 6.92
N TYR A 54 1.66 4.31 6.85
CA TYR A 54 0.56 4.03 5.92
C TYR A 54 -0.74 4.77 6.26
N ALA A 55 -1.00 5.06 7.54
CA ALA A 55 -2.12 5.91 7.95
C ALA A 55 -2.00 7.31 7.31
N ARG A 56 -0.87 8.00 7.53
CA ARG A 56 -0.59 9.34 6.96
C ARG A 56 -0.53 9.32 5.43
N TYR A 57 0.05 8.26 4.86
CA TYR A 57 0.10 8.06 3.42
C TYR A 57 -1.31 7.95 2.82
N ALA A 58 -2.19 7.15 3.42
CA ALA A 58 -3.56 6.96 2.95
C ALA A 58 -4.37 8.27 3.00
N GLU A 59 -4.23 9.07 4.06
CA GLU A 59 -4.85 10.38 4.17
C GLU A 59 -4.37 11.33 3.07
N THR A 60 -3.06 11.37 2.83
CA THR A 60 -2.45 12.17 1.76
C THR A 60 -2.96 11.76 0.38
N CYS A 61 -3.05 10.45 0.11
CA CYS A 61 -3.57 9.92 -1.14
C CYS A 61 -5.07 10.21 -1.30
N LYS A 62 -5.87 10.09 -0.24
CA LYS A 62 -7.31 10.45 -0.28
C LYS A 62 -7.51 11.92 -0.61
N ALA A 63 -6.75 12.81 0.02
CA ALA A 63 -6.80 14.25 -0.26
C ALA A 63 -6.36 14.59 -1.69
N GLY A 64 -5.36 13.88 -2.22
CA GLY A 64 -4.87 14.07 -3.60
C GLY A 64 -5.77 13.46 -4.69
N MET A 65 -6.62 12.48 -4.36
CA MET A 65 -7.51 11.79 -5.31
C MET A 65 -8.88 12.46 -5.50
N THR A 66 -8.99 13.74 -5.15
CA THR A 66 -10.23 14.53 -5.25
C THR A 66 -10.69 14.80 -6.68
N LEU A 67 -9.80 14.69 -7.67
CA LEU A 67 -10.11 14.88 -9.09
C LEU A 67 -10.69 13.65 -9.80
N LEU A 68 -10.84 12.52 -9.09
CA LEU A 68 -11.44 11.31 -9.68
C LEU A 68 -12.95 11.47 -9.84
N ARG A 69 -13.48 11.08 -11.00
CA ARG A 69 -14.92 11.07 -11.26
C ARG A 69 -15.64 10.19 -10.22
N PRO A 70 -16.68 10.71 -9.54
CA PRO A 70 -17.46 9.93 -8.60
C PRO A 70 -17.99 8.64 -9.25
N ARG A 71 -17.87 7.53 -8.52
CA ARG A 71 -18.33 6.21 -8.98
C ARG A 71 -19.80 6.30 -9.39
N ASP A 72 -20.11 5.88 -10.60
CA ASP A 72 -21.50 5.74 -11.06
C ASP A 72 -22.24 4.73 -10.16
N LYS A 73 -23.22 5.25 -9.38
CA LYS A 73 -24.05 4.47 -8.46
C LYS A 73 -25.39 4.05 -9.09
N SER A 74 -25.65 4.34 -10.37
CA SER A 74 -26.94 4.07 -11.02
C SER A 74 -27.32 2.58 -10.95
N LYS A 75 -26.37 1.69 -11.20
CA LYS A 75 -26.57 0.22 -11.13
C LYS A 75 -26.88 -0.28 -9.71
N LYS A 76 -26.37 0.37 -8.65
CA LYS A 76 -26.67 0.00 -7.24
C LYS A 76 -28.01 0.57 -6.78
N LYS A 77 -28.36 1.81 -7.18
CA LYS A 77 -29.67 2.43 -6.89
C LYS A 77 -30.82 1.66 -7.56
N ALA A 78 -30.64 1.17 -8.78
CA ALA A 78 -31.63 0.36 -9.48
C ALA A 78 -31.89 -0.98 -8.78
N LYS A 79 -30.84 -1.68 -8.33
CA LYS A 79 -30.99 -2.93 -7.57
C LYS A 79 -31.58 -2.72 -6.17
N ALA A 80 -31.29 -1.62 -5.50
CA ALA A 80 -31.88 -1.27 -4.21
C ALA A 80 -33.39 -0.93 -4.31
N LYS A 81 -33.81 -0.22 -5.36
CA LYS A 81 -35.24 0.04 -5.63
C LYS A 81 -36.00 -1.25 -5.96
N LYS A 82 -35.41 -2.15 -6.76
CA LYS A 82 -36.02 -3.45 -7.10
C LYS A 82 -36.14 -4.40 -5.90
N LYS A 83 -35.23 -4.34 -4.93
CA LYS A 83 -35.32 -5.13 -3.69
C LYS A 83 -36.33 -4.55 -2.69
N LYS A 84 -36.58 -3.23 -2.72
CA LYS A 84 -37.58 -2.58 -1.86
C LYS A 84 -39.01 -2.74 -2.39
N SER A 85 -39.19 -2.99 -3.68
CA SER A 85 -40.49 -3.29 -4.29
C SER A 85 -40.93 -4.76 -4.18
N THR A 86 -40.09 -5.66 -3.67
CA THR A 86 -40.40 -7.10 -3.52
C THR A 86 -40.58 -7.54 -2.06
N THR A 87 -40.66 -6.61 -1.11
CA THR A 87 -40.79 -6.92 0.33
C THR A 87 -42.02 -6.23 0.98
N THR A 88 -42.94 -5.70 0.18
CA THR A 88 -44.22 -5.19 0.69
C THR A 88 -45.36 -5.74 -0.16
N THR A 89 -45.83 -6.93 0.20
CA THR A 89 -47.18 -7.41 -0.10
C THR A 89 -47.68 -8.08 1.18
N PRO A 90 -48.61 -7.46 1.92
CA PRO A 90 -49.38 -8.17 2.94
C PRO A 90 -50.39 -9.07 2.22
N GLY A 91 -50.39 -10.36 2.51
CA GLY A 91 -51.36 -11.31 1.97
C GLY A 91 -52.71 -11.20 2.70
N PRO A 92 -53.83 -11.55 2.05
CA PRO A 92 -55.17 -11.55 2.63
C PRO A 92 -55.33 -12.60 3.74
#